data_AF-A0AAI8VGP0-F1
#
_entry.id   AF-A0AAI8VGP0-F1
#
_cell.length_a   1.000
_cell.length_b   1.000
_cell.length_c   1.000
_cell.angle_alpha   90.00
_cell.angle_beta   90.00
_cell.angle_gamma   90.00
#
_symmetry.space_group_name_H-M   'P 1'
#
loop_
_entity.id
_entity.type
_entity.pdbx_description
1 polymer ?
#
loop_
_entity_poly.entity_id
_entity_poly.type
_entity_poly.pdbx_seq_one_letter_code
_entity_poly.pdbx_strand_id
1 'polypeptide(L)'
;MASPFTDAQMEILERTWTYFVLIFNQPRPMKQHSAIVAMHCSDVGSEVTSQQVGRFFAERAADIVGRPRAQAKSPRQLRLLEDSFNADAYPTTAELIILTHQMGLKPAQVKVWFVNKRRRIDRCGGRLFTRRHRVGVFARRLTDNLVNAPQAARMWRQYEADGGFYAIRVVVGKG
;
A
#
# COMPACT_ATOMS: atom_id res chain seq x y z
N MET A 1 6.50 11.72 -23.04
CA MET A 1 6.52 10.24 -22.85
C MET A 1 5.47 9.67 -23.78
N ALA A 2 5.83 8.71 -24.64
CA ALA A 2 4.87 8.08 -25.54
C ALA A 2 3.76 7.42 -24.71
N SER A 3 2.50 7.72 -25.02
CA SER A 3 1.37 7.06 -24.36
C SER A 3 1.45 5.57 -24.65
N PRO A 4 1.27 4.68 -23.66
CA PRO A 4 1.22 3.24 -23.89
C PRO A 4 -0.03 2.79 -24.68
N PHE A 5 -0.89 3.73 -25.06
CA PHE A 5 -2.12 3.52 -25.79
C PHE A 5 -2.06 4.23 -27.14
N THR A 6 -2.62 3.60 -28.17
CA THR A 6 -2.87 4.21 -29.48
C THR A 6 -3.95 5.29 -29.37
N ASP A 7 -4.03 6.18 -30.37
CA ASP A 7 -5.01 7.28 -30.37
C ASP A 7 -6.46 6.78 -30.29
N ALA A 8 -6.77 5.68 -30.98
CA ALA A 8 -8.09 5.05 -30.94
C ALA A 8 -8.40 4.43 -29.55
N GLN A 9 -7.40 3.84 -28.89
CA GLN A 9 -7.54 3.36 -27.51
C GLN A 9 -7.73 4.51 -26.52
N MET A 10 -7.03 5.62 -26.72
CA MET A 10 -7.16 6.83 -25.92
C MET A 10 -8.58 7.40 -26.00
N GLU A 11 -9.20 7.42 -27.18
CA GLU A 11 -10.58 7.86 -27.35
C GLU A 11 -11.56 7.02 -26.51
N ILE A 12 -11.41 5.69 -26.52
CA ILE A 12 -12.24 4.78 -25.72
C ILE A 12 -12.06 5.06 -24.22
N LEU A 13 -10.83 5.27 -23.78
CA LEU A 13 -10.50 5.56 -22.39
C LEU A 13 -11.11 6.90 -21.94
N GLU A 14 -10.96 7.96 -22.72
CA GLU A 14 -11.51 9.29 -22.43
C GLU A 14 -13.03 9.32 -22.44
N ARG A 15 -13.66 8.63 -23.41
CA ARG A 15 -15.11 8.50 -23.47
C ARG A 15 -15.65 7.79 -22.23
N THR A 16 -14.98 6.72 -21.83
CA THR A 16 -15.35 5.99 -20.61
C THR A 16 -15.18 6.89 -19.37
N TRP A 17 -14.04 7.56 -19.25
CA TRP A 17 -13.79 8.48 -18.13
C TRP A 17 -14.88 9.54 -18.02
N THR A 18 -15.17 10.23 -19.12
CA THR A 18 -16.20 11.28 -19.19
C THR A 18 -17.58 10.74 -18.81
N TYR A 19 -17.97 9.59 -19.34
CA TYR A 19 -19.23 8.95 -19.00
C TYR A 19 -19.35 8.67 -17.49
N PHE A 20 -18.30 8.14 -16.85
CA PHE A 20 -18.32 7.84 -15.42
C PHE A 20 -18.33 9.10 -14.53
N VAL A 21 -17.59 10.14 -14.92
CA VAL A 21 -17.55 11.40 -14.19
C VAL A 21 -18.90 12.12 -14.30
N LEU A 22 -19.50 12.20 -15.50
CA LEU A 22 -20.74 12.92 -15.72
C LEU A 22 -21.97 12.18 -15.17
N ILE A 23 -22.07 10.87 -15.39
CA ILE A 23 -23.29 10.11 -15.08
C ILE A 23 -23.31 9.61 -13.64
N PHE A 24 -22.16 9.15 -13.12
CA PHE A 24 -22.09 8.53 -11.81
C PHE A 24 -21.50 9.44 -10.73
N ASN A 25 -21.04 10.64 -11.10
CA ASN A 25 -20.30 11.56 -10.23
C ASN A 25 -19.17 10.83 -9.46
N GLN A 26 -18.57 9.83 -10.09
CA GLN A 26 -17.49 9.05 -9.50
C GLN A 26 -16.17 9.58 -10.04
N PRO A 27 -15.17 9.81 -9.18
CA PRO A 27 -13.84 10.26 -9.60
C PRO A 27 -13.04 9.13 -10.29
N ARG A 28 -13.60 7.92 -10.42
CA ARG A 28 -12.94 6.78 -11.05
C ARG A 28 -13.93 5.66 -11.41
N PRO A 29 -13.79 5.02 -12.58
CA PRO A 29 -14.53 3.79 -12.92
C PRO A 29 -14.25 2.63 -11.95
N MET A 30 -15.25 1.78 -11.70
CA MET A 30 -15.07 0.60 -10.84
C MET A 30 -14.12 -0.44 -11.47
N LYS A 31 -13.59 -1.35 -10.64
CA LYS A 31 -12.61 -2.37 -11.07
C LYS A 31 -13.10 -3.27 -12.21
N GLN A 32 -14.37 -3.67 -12.19
CA GLN A 32 -14.96 -4.51 -13.23
C GLN A 32 -14.98 -3.79 -14.59
N HIS A 33 -15.24 -2.48 -14.59
CA HIS A 33 -15.22 -1.68 -15.82
C HIS A 33 -13.83 -1.55 -16.43
N SER A 34 -12.76 -1.56 -15.62
CA SER A 34 -11.39 -1.59 -16.18
C SER A 34 -11.10 -2.87 -16.98
N ALA A 35 -11.77 -3.99 -16.67
CA ALA A 35 -11.63 -5.22 -17.44
C ALA A 35 -12.40 -5.16 -18.77
N ILE A 36 -13.62 -4.64 -18.75
CA ILE A 36 -14.45 -4.45 -19.96
C ILE A 36 -13.76 -3.47 -20.92
N VAL A 37 -13.28 -2.34 -20.41
CA VAL A 37 -12.58 -1.33 -21.22
C VAL A 37 -11.29 -1.89 -21.82
N ALA A 38 -10.55 -2.72 -21.08
CA ALA A 38 -9.35 -3.36 -21.60
C ALA A 38 -9.64 -4.31 -22.77
N MET A 39 -10.76 -5.02 -22.74
CA MET A 39 -11.25 -5.83 -23.85
C MET A 39 -11.49 -4.94 -25.08
N HIS A 40 -12.28 -3.88 -24.94
CA HIS A 40 -12.55 -2.95 -26.05
C HIS A 40 -11.31 -2.23 -26.58
N CYS A 41 -10.36 -1.87 -25.71
CA CYS A 41 -9.09 -1.30 -26.15
C CYS A 41 -8.25 -2.31 -26.94
N SER A 42 -8.34 -3.60 -26.62
CA SER A 42 -7.61 -4.66 -27.34
C SER A 42 -8.24 -4.98 -28.71
N ASP A 43 -9.55 -4.73 -28.89
CA ASP A 43 -10.23 -4.89 -30.19
C ASP A 43 -9.77 -3.86 -31.24
N VAL A 44 -9.28 -2.71 -30.79
CA VAL A 44 -8.99 -1.54 -31.65
C VAL A 44 -7.48 -1.28 -31.77
N GLY A 45 -6.63 -2.05 -31.09
CA GLY A 45 -5.20 -1.83 -31.11
C GLY A 45 -4.38 -2.95 -30.47
N SER A 46 -3.22 -2.58 -29.91
CA SER A 46 -2.36 -3.51 -29.17
C SER A 46 -3.06 -4.08 -27.94
N GLU A 47 -2.68 -5.29 -27.54
CA GLU A 47 -3.25 -5.92 -26.34
C GLU A 47 -3.05 -5.02 -25.10
N VAL A 48 -4.16 -4.75 -24.42
CA VAL A 48 -4.18 -3.94 -23.20
C VAL A 48 -4.70 -4.78 -22.05
N THR A 49 -3.95 -4.80 -20.95
CA THR A 49 -4.39 -5.43 -19.70
C THR A 49 -5.32 -4.51 -18.90
N SER A 50 -6.25 -5.13 -18.15
CA SER A 50 -7.11 -4.42 -17.19
C SER A 50 -6.33 -3.61 -16.14
N GLN A 51 -5.09 -4.02 -15.86
CA GLN A 51 -4.17 -3.30 -14.96
C GLN A 51 -3.65 -2.01 -15.59
N GLN A 52 -3.32 -2.01 -16.89
CA GLN A 52 -2.92 -0.79 -17.62
C GLN A 52 -4.08 0.21 -17.69
N VAL A 53 -5.29 -0.24 -18.02
CA VAL A 53 -6.49 0.61 -18.02
C VAL A 53 -6.78 1.16 -16.62
N GLY A 54 -6.75 0.29 -15.61
CA GLY A 54 -6.96 0.71 -14.23
C GLY A 54 -5.88 1.67 -13.72
N ARG A 55 -4.65 1.59 -14.27
CA ARG A 55 -3.57 2.53 -13.99
C ARG A 55 -3.84 3.88 -14.63
N PHE A 56 -4.25 3.92 -15.89
CA PHE A 56 -4.63 5.15 -16.60
C PHE A 56 -5.68 5.97 -15.82
N PHE A 57 -6.79 5.34 -15.44
CA PHE A 57 -7.83 6.04 -14.67
C PHE A 57 -7.36 6.48 -13.28
N ALA A 58 -6.44 5.74 -12.65
CA ALA A 58 -5.88 6.13 -11.37
C ALA A 58 -4.94 7.35 -11.49
N GLU A 59 -4.20 7.45 -12.59
CA GLU A 59 -3.32 8.58 -12.91
C GLU A 59 -4.18 9.81 -13.21
N ARG A 60 -5.19 9.70 -14.07
CA ARG A 60 -6.15 10.79 -14.34
C ARG A 60 -6.85 11.31 -13.09
N ALA A 61 -7.34 10.41 -12.24
CA ALA A 61 -7.96 10.80 -10.97
C ALA A 61 -6.98 11.52 -10.03
N ALA A 62 -5.70 11.10 -10.02
CA ALA A 62 -4.66 11.71 -9.21
C ALA A 62 -4.29 13.12 -9.70
N ASP A 63 -4.27 13.32 -11.01
CA ASP A 63 -3.98 14.61 -11.65
C ASP A 63 -5.05 15.66 -11.30
N ILE A 64 -6.34 15.30 -11.34
CA ILE A 64 -7.43 16.20 -10.95
C ILE A 64 -7.32 16.61 -9.47
N VAL A 65 -6.95 15.67 -8.61
CA VAL A 65 -6.79 15.92 -7.17
C VAL A 65 -5.46 16.63 -6.87
N GLY A 66 -4.55 16.74 -7.84
CA GLY A 66 -3.22 17.32 -7.67
C GLY A 66 -2.32 16.52 -6.72
N ARG A 67 -2.65 15.25 -6.44
CA ARG A 67 -1.88 14.42 -5.51
C ARG A 67 -1.12 13.33 -6.26
N PRO A 68 0.22 13.39 -6.33
CA PRO A 68 0.98 12.37 -7.02
C PRO A 68 0.77 11.00 -6.35
N ARG A 69 0.78 9.95 -7.19
CA ARG A 69 0.69 8.57 -6.71
C ARG A 69 1.82 8.28 -5.73
N ALA A 70 1.54 7.45 -4.73
CA ALA A 70 2.56 6.99 -3.80
C ALA A 70 3.73 6.34 -4.56
N GLN A 71 4.95 6.83 -4.30
CA GLN A 71 6.16 6.30 -4.90
C GLN A 71 6.36 4.82 -4.54
N ALA A 72 6.93 4.06 -5.48
CA ALA A 72 7.35 2.70 -5.24
C ALA A 72 8.47 2.69 -4.17
N LYS A 73 8.44 1.67 -3.30
CA LYS A 73 9.49 1.48 -2.29
C LYS A 73 10.76 0.98 -2.99
N SER A 74 11.93 1.45 -2.55
CA SER A 74 13.22 0.99 -3.09
C SER A 74 13.47 -0.48 -2.75
N PRO A 75 14.32 -1.20 -3.52
CA PRO A 75 14.67 -2.58 -3.20
C PRO A 75 15.25 -2.75 -1.79
N ARG A 76 16.06 -1.79 -1.33
CA ARG A 76 16.60 -1.77 0.03
C ARG A 76 15.49 -1.66 1.08
N GLN A 77 14.52 -0.76 0.89
CA GLN A 77 13.38 -0.62 1.79
C GLN A 77 12.53 -1.90 1.84
N LEU A 78 12.34 -2.55 0.69
CA LEU A 78 11.60 -3.81 0.61
C LEU A 78 12.30 -4.94 1.36
N ARG A 79 13.62 -5.10 1.19
CA ARG A 79 14.40 -6.11 1.92
C ARG A 79 14.24 -5.97 3.44
N LEU A 80 14.45 -4.76 3.96
CA LEU A 80 14.30 -4.49 5.40
C LEU A 80 12.88 -4.78 5.91
N LEU A 81 11.84 -4.48 5.11
CA LEU A 81 10.44 -4.79 5.48
C LEU A 81 10.20 -6.30 5.50
N GLU A 82 10.79 -7.03 4.55
CA GLU A 82 10.66 -8.48 4.46
C GLU A 82 11.41 -9.20 5.58
N ASP A 83 12.63 -8.78 5.90
CA ASP A 83 13.42 -9.31 7.01
C ASP A 83 12.67 -9.12 8.33
N SER A 84 12.10 -7.93 8.56
CA SER A 84 11.28 -7.67 9.74
C SER A 84 10.00 -8.51 9.76
N PHE A 85 9.34 -8.69 8.60
CA PHE A 85 8.12 -9.49 8.50
C PHE A 85 8.37 -10.98 8.78
N ASN A 86 9.51 -11.49 8.34
CA ASN A 86 9.93 -12.87 8.60
C ASN A 86 10.24 -13.10 10.09
N ALA A 87 10.73 -12.08 10.79
CA ALA A 87 10.89 -12.12 12.24
C ALA A 87 9.55 -12.05 12.99
N ASP A 88 8.69 -11.08 12.64
CA ASP A 88 7.32 -10.96 13.14
C ASP A 88 6.38 -10.28 12.12
N ALA A 89 5.29 -10.95 11.75
CA ALA A 89 4.27 -10.42 10.85
C ALA A 89 3.40 -9.33 11.50
N TYR A 90 3.51 -9.12 12.82
CA TYR A 90 2.76 -8.15 13.62
C TYR A 90 3.71 -7.27 14.45
N PRO A 91 4.38 -6.29 13.81
CA PRO A 91 5.33 -5.43 14.51
C PRO A 91 4.63 -4.60 15.59
N THR A 92 5.30 -4.46 16.74
CA THR A 92 4.93 -3.57 17.82
C THR A 92 5.10 -2.10 17.44
N THR A 93 4.56 -1.18 18.24
CA THR A 93 4.75 0.26 18.01
C THR A 93 6.21 0.67 17.98
N ALA A 94 7.05 0.10 18.86
CA ALA A 94 8.49 0.37 18.90
C ALA A 94 9.17 -0.05 17.60
N GLU A 95 8.88 -1.27 17.12
CA GLU A 95 9.42 -1.80 15.86
C GLU A 95 8.96 -0.97 14.65
N LEU A 96 7.69 -0.55 14.63
CA LEU A 96 7.19 0.36 13.60
C LEU A 96 7.95 1.69 13.57
N ILE A 97 8.26 2.27 14.73
CA ILE A 97 9.04 3.50 14.82
C ILE A 97 10.46 3.29 14.27
N ILE A 98 11.13 2.19 14.66
CA ILE A 98 12.46 1.85 14.16
C ILE A 98 12.46 1.67 12.63
N LEU A 99 11.52 0.90 12.09
CA LEU A 99 11.41 0.66 10.64
C LEU A 99 11.13 1.95 9.88
N THR A 100 10.25 2.80 10.42
CA THR A 100 9.94 4.13 9.86
C THR A 100 11.21 4.97 9.75
N HIS A 101 11.97 5.04 10.84
CA HIS A 101 13.21 5.82 10.90
C HIS A 101 14.28 5.26 9.95
N GLN A 102 14.55 3.95 9.99
CA GLN A 102 15.58 3.31 9.17
C GLN A 102 15.34 3.42 7.67
N MET A 103 14.08 3.42 7.24
CA MET A 103 13.71 3.44 5.82
C MET A 103 13.39 4.84 5.29
N GLY A 104 13.24 5.83 6.16
CA GLY A 104 12.74 7.17 5.79
C GLY A 104 11.30 7.13 5.25
N LEU A 105 10.50 6.14 5.63
CA LEU A 105 9.11 5.99 5.18
C LEU A 105 8.16 6.60 6.21
N LYS A 106 6.98 7.03 5.77
CA LYS A 106 5.94 7.49 6.70
C LYS A 106 5.39 6.30 7.52
N PRO A 107 5.01 6.49 8.79
CA PRO A 107 4.45 5.42 9.63
C PRO A 107 3.26 4.69 8.97
N ALA A 108 2.40 5.45 8.29
CA ALA A 108 1.27 4.91 7.56
C ALA A 108 1.69 3.98 6.41
N GLN A 109 2.77 4.30 5.70
CA GLN A 109 3.26 3.48 4.58
C GLN A 109 3.79 2.13 5.06
N VAL A 110 4.46 2.10 6.22
CA VAL A 110 4.94 0.87 6.86
C VAL A 110 3.74 0.05 7.34
N LYS A 111 2.82 0.63 8.11
CA LYS A 111 1.59 -0.06 8.58
C LYS A 111 0.79 -0.69 7.44
N VAL A 112 0.52 0.08 6.38
CA VAL A 112 -0.22 -0.40 5.20
C VAL A 112 0.54 -1.52 4.49
N TRP A 113 1.87 -1.47 4.45
CA TRP A 113 2.67 -2.54 3.85
C TRP A 113 2.48 -3.87 4.61
N PHE A 114 2.56 -3.87 5.94
CA PHE A 114 2.33 -5.09 6.75
C PHE A 114 0.92 -5.63 6.56
N VAL A 115 -0.10 -4.77 6.57
CA VAL A 115 -1.49 -5.17 6.31
C VAL A 115 -1.63 -5.80 4.92
N ASN A 116 -1.06 -5.18 3.88
CA ASN A 116 -1.15 -5.69 2.51
C ASN A 116 -0.37 -7.00 2.33
N LYS A 117 0.80 -7.15 2.98
CA LYS A 117 1.60 -8.38 2.94
C LYS A 117 0.83 -9.54 3.56
N ARG A 118 0.21 -9.33 4.73
CA ARG A 118 -0.67 -10.34 5.37
C ARG A 118 -1.86 -10.71 4.48
N ARG A 119 -2.62 -9.73 3.99
CA ARG A 119 -3.73 -9.96 3.05
C ARG A 119 -3.30 -10.71 1.78
N ARG A 120 -2.07 -10.51 1.32
CA ARG A 120 -1.54 -11.24 0.16
C ARG A 120 -1.30 -12.71 0.50
N ILE A 121 -0.74 -13.00 1.66
CA ILE A 121 -0.52 -14.37 2.14
C ILE A 121 -1.86 -15.08 2.36
N ASP A 122 -2.82 -14.40 3.00
CA ASP A 122 -4.18 -14.93 3.23
C ASP A 122 -4.87 -15.32 1.91
N ARG A 123 -4.80 -14.46 0.89
CA ARG A 123 -5.37 -14.73 -0.44
C ARG A 123 -4.70 -15.89 -1.18
N CYS A 124 -3.44 -16.18 -0.87
CA CYS A 124 -2.70 -17.30 -1.45
C CYS A 124 -2.84 -18.59 -0.60
N GLY A 125 -3.74 -18.61 0.40
CA GLY A 125 -3.95 -19.78 1.27
C GLY A 125 -2.82 -20.05 2.26
N GLY A 126 -1.88 -19.11 2.42
CA GLY A 126 -0.78 -19.25 3.37
C GLY A 126 -1.25 -19.03 4.81
N ARG A 127 -0.71 -19.82 5.75
CA ARG A 127 -0.88 -19.59 7.19
C ARG A 127 0.29 -18.75 7.70
N LEU A 128 -0.01 -17.60 8.30
CA LEU A 128 1.00 -16.82 9.01
C LEU A 128 1.35 -17.52 10.32
N PHE A 129 2.60 -17.96 10.44
CA PHE A 129 3.17 -18.40 11.71
C PHE A 129 3.93 -17.23 12.31
N THR A 130 3.60 -16.84 13.54
CA THR A 130 4.35 -15.80 14.27
C THR A 130 5.19 -16.46 15.33
N ARG A 131 6.43 -15.99 15.51
CA ARG A 131 7.35 -16.53 16.54
C ARG A 131 6.78 -16.42 17.96
N ARG A 132 5.92 -15.42 18.19
CA ARG A 132 5.23 -15.15 19.46
C ARG A 132 3.99 -16.04 19.71
N HIS A 133 3.47 -16.72 18.68
CA HIS A 133 2.31 -17.62 18.82
C HIS A 133 2.58 -18.97 18.14
N ARG A 134 2.84 -20.01 18.94
CA ARG A 134 2.96 -21.43 18.52
C ARG A 134 1.64 -22.06 18.05
N VAL A 135 0.74 -21.31 17.43
CA VAL A 135 -0.49 -21.86 16.85
C VAL A 135 -0.83 -21.06 15.61
N GLY A 136 -1.10 -21.75 14.50
CA GLY A 136 -1.58 -21.14 13.26
C GLY A 136 -3.00 -20.62 13.47
N VAL A 137 -3.12 -19.37 13.91
CA VAL A 137 -4.41 -18.73 14.15
C VAL A 137 -4.47 -17.48 13.29
N PHE A 138 -5.42 -17.46 12.35
CA PHE A 138 -5.86 -16.23 11.70
C PHE A 138 -6.15 -15.21 12.80
N ALA A 139 -5.29 -14.21 12.88
CA ALA A 139 -5.13 -13.35 14.05
C ALA A 139 -6.45 -12.77 14.57
N ARG A 140 -7.04 -13.44 15.56
CA ARG A 140 -7.81 -12.77 16.62
C ARG A 140 -6.84 -12.06 17.55
N ARG A 141 -6.11 -11.08 17.03
CA ARG A 141 -5.37 -10.10 17.85
C ARG A 141 -5.11 -8.80 17.09
N LEU A 142 -6.20 -8.15 16.69
CA LEU A 142 -6.21 -6.69 16.52
C LEU A 142 -6.09 -5.95 17.86
N THR A 143 -6.02 -6.67 19.00
CA THR A 143 -6.21 -6.11 20.34
C THR A 143 -4.97 -5.46 20.94
N ASP A 144 -3.75 -5.82 20.53
CA ASP A 144 -2.55 -5.20 21.16
C ASP A 144 -2.37 -3.73 20.75
N ASN A 145 -2.93 -3.32 19.60
CA ASN A 145 -2.96 -1.90 19.19
C ASN A 145 -4.07 -1.08 19.88
N LEU A 146 -5.14 -1.71 20.36
CA LEU A 146 -6.24 -0.99 21.03
C LEU A 146 -6.03 -0.92 22.55
N VAL A 147 -5.50 -1.98 23.17
CA VAL A 147 -5.21 -2.01 24.62
C VAL A 147 -4.09 -1.04 25.01
N ASN A 148 -3.19 -0.71 24.07
CA ASN A 148 -2.08 0.24 24.30
C ASN A 148 -2.16 1.51 23.43
N ALA A 149 -3.33 1.86 22.88
CA ALA A 149 -3.47 3.03 22.01
C ALA A 149 -2.91 4.34 22.64
N PRO A 150 -3.13 4.63 23.95
CA PRO A 150 -2.53 5.80 24.59
C PRO A 150 -1.00 5.73 24.68
N GLN A 151 -0.44 4.55 24.97
CA GLN A 151 1.00 4.34 25.03
C GLN A 151 1.65 4.47 23.65
N ALA A 152 1.02 3.89 22.62
CA ALA A 152 1.47 4.01 21.25
C ALA A 152 1.51 5.48 20.79
N ALA A 153 0.48 6.26 21.11
CA ALA A 153 0.45 7.69 20.81
C ALA A 153 1.58 8.46 21.50
N ARG A 154 1.89 8.15 22.76
CA ARG A 154 3.02 8.76 23.48
C ARG A 154 4.35 8.47 22.80
N MET A 155 4.59 7.22 22.38
CA MET A 155 5.82 6.83 21.69
C MET A 155 6.01 7.58 20.37
N TRP A 156 4.94 7.77 19.59
CA TRP A 156 5.01 8.56 18.34
C TRP A 156 5.31 10.03 18.60
N ARG A 157 4.67 10.66 19.61
CA ARG A 157 4.99 12.05 19.99
C ARG A 157 6.43 12.21 20.42
N GLN A 158 6.95 11.26 21.20
CA GLN A 158 8.35 11.29 21.62
C GLN A 158 9.31 11.12 20.44
N TYR A 159 9.01 10.21 19.51
CA TYR A 159 9.79 10.06 18.28
C TYR A 159 9.83 11.35 17.45
N GLU A 160 8.70 12.04 17.32
CA GLU A 160 8.60 13.31 16.59
C GLU A 160 9.32 14.45 17.33
N ALA A 161 9.21 14.52 18.67
CA ALA A 161 9.87 15.54 19.49
C ALA A 161 11.40 15.37 19.52
N ASP A 162 11.89 14.15 19.64
CA ASP A 162 13.32 13.84 19.75
C ASP A 162 13.99 13.70 18.36
N GLY A 163 13.36 14.15 17.26
CA GLY A 163 13.95 14.11 15.91
C GLY A 163 14.38 12.71 15.44
N GLY A 164 13.79 11.64 15.98
CA GLY A 164 14.17 10.26 15.69
C GLY A 164 15.23 9.63 16.60
N PHE A 165 15.82 10.37 17.56
CA PHE A 165 16.74 9.79 18.56
C PHE A 165 16.10 8.69 19.42
N TYR A 166 14.77 8.76 19.63
CA TYR A 166 14.01 7.69 20.25
C TYR A 166 14.23 6.34 19.57
N ALA A 167 14.20 6.29 18.23
CA ALA A 167 14.41 5.05 17.48
C ALA A 167 15.82 4.48 17.71
N ILE A 168 16.83 5.35 17.76
CA ILE A 168 18.23 4.97 18.02
C ILE A 168 18.36 4.40 19.44
N ARG A 169 17.81 5.09 20.45
CA ARG A 169 17.84 4.62 21.85
C ARG A 169 17.19 3.25 22.05
N VAL A 170 16.05 3.01 21.39
CA VAL A 170 15.36 1.72 21.47
C VAL A 170 16.19 0.60 20.81
N VAL A 171 16.92 0.90 19.74
CA VAL A 171 17.84 -0.08 19.12
C VAL A 171 19.04 -0.36 20.03
N VAL A 172 19.65 0.69 20.60
CA VAL A 172 20.84 0.56 21.47
C VAL A 172 20.52 -0.12 22.81
N GLY A 173 19.33 0.11 23.37
CA GLY A 173 18.90 -0.53 24.64
C GLY A 173 18.52 -2.02 24.53
N LYS A 174 18.68 -2.65 23.36
CA LYS A 174 18.51 -4.11 23.17
C LYS A 174 19.85 -4.86 23.12
N GLY A 175 20.97 -4.19 23.37
CA GLY A 175 22.31 -4.78 23.49
C GLY A 175 22.60 -5.28 24.91
#